data_AF-A0A1C5YJ90-F1
#
_entry.id   AF-A0A1C5YJ90-F1
#
_cell.length_a   1.000
_cell.length_b   1.000
_cell.length_c   1.000
_cell.angle_alpha   90.00
_cell.angle_beta   90.00
_cell.angle_gamma   90.00
#
_symmetry.space_group_name_H-M   'P 1'
#
loop_
_entity.id
_entity.type
_entity.pdbx_description
1 polymer ?
#
loop_
_entity_poly.entity_id
_entity_poly.type
_entity_poly.pdbx_seq_one_letter_code
_entity_poly.pdbx_strand_id
1 'polypeptide(L)' 'MKKIVCIVILILAITGLLNGISYLISGISARGIGGVNYGRVIFPLLVGAIAVYFLKKEKKK' A
#
# COMPACT_ATOMS: atom_id res chain seq x y z
N MET A 1 -12.91 14.33 3.41
CA MET A 1 -12.51 13.54 2.23
C MET A 1 -13.61 12.50 2.06
N LYS A 2 -14.34 12.45 0.94
CA LYS A 2 -15.54 11.59 0.85
C LYS A 2 -15.16 10.14 1.20
N LYS A 3 -15.87 9.49 2.14
CA LYS A 3 -15.58 8.11 2.59
C LYS A 3 -15.34 7.13 1.44
N ILE A 4 -16.11 7.25 0.35
CA ILE A 4 -15.96 6.44 -0.87
C ILE A 4 -14.56 6.57 -1.46
N VAL A 5 -13.99 7.77 -1.53
CA VAL A 5 -12.64 8.01 -2.07
C VAL A 5 -11.59 7.30 -1.23
N CYS A 6 -11.69 7.37 0.10
CA CYS A 6 -10.75 6.65 0.98
C CYS A 6 -10.87 5.13 0.83
N ILE A 7 -12.08 4.60 0.63
CA ILE A 7 -12.30 3.16 0.38
C ILE A 7 -11.66 2.75 -0.95
N VAL A 8 -11.84 3.55 -2.01
CA VAL A 8 -11.19 3.29 -3.31
C VAL A 8 -9.67 3.31 -3.18
N ILE A 9 -9.11 4.30 -2.49
CA ILE A 9 -7.66 4.39 -2.23
C ILE A 9 -7.17 3.17 -1.44
N LEU A 10 -7.95 2.70 -0.46
CA LEU A 10 -7.62 1.49 0.32
C LEU A 10 -7.57 0.24 -0.56
N ILE A 11 -8.56 0.05 -1.44
CA ILE A 11 -8.58 -1.09 -2.36
C ILE A 11 -7.35 -1.04 -3.27
N LEU A 12 -7.07 0.12 -3.88
CA LEU A 12 -5.90 0.31 -4.73
C LEU A 12 -4.58 0.05 -3.97
N ALA A 13 -4.48 0.50 -2.72
CA ALA A 13 -3.33 0.26 -1.87
C ALA A 13 -3.15 -1.23 -1.54
N ILE A 14 -4.24 -1.96 -1.25
CA ILE A 14 -4.19 -3.41 -1.01
C ILE A 14 -3.75 -4.15 -2.28
N THR A 15 -4.35 -3.84 -3.44
CA THR A 15 -3.95 -4.44 -4.72
C THR A 15 -2.48 -4.15 -5.05
N GLY A 16 -2.04 -2.90 -4.87
CA GLY A 16 -0.66 -2.51 -5.07
C GLY A 16 0.31 -3.23 -4.12
N LEU A 17 -0.08 -3.41 -2.86
CA LEU A 17 0.69 -4.12 -1.85
C LEU A 17 0.87 -5.59 -2.20
N LEU A 18 -0.20 -6.29 -2.59
CA LEU A 18 -0.15 -7.70 -2.99
C LEU A 18 0.78 -7.92 -4.19
N ASN A 19 0.67 -7.05 -5.20
CA ASN A 19 1.57 -7.08 -6.35
C ASN A 19 3.02 -6.74 -5.97
N GLY A 20 3.21 -5.77 -5.07
CA GLY A 20 4.51 -5.41 -4.54
C GLY A 20 5.18 -6.56 -3.80
N ILE A 21 4.44 -7.30 -2.98
CA ILE A 21 4.93 -8.48 -2.24
C ILE A 21 5.32 -9.59 -3.23
N SER A 22 4.46 -9.90 -4.20
CA SER A 22 4.79 -10.90 -5.24
C SER A 22 6.08 -10.52 -5.98
N TYR A 23 6.22 -9.25 -6.37
CA TYR A 23 7.44 -8.74 -6.99
C TYR A 23 8.67 -8.87 -6.09
N LEU A 24 8.56 -8.56 -4.80
CA LEU A 24 9.69 -8.68 -3.87
C LEU A 24 10.11 -10.13 -3.70
N ILE A 25 9.19 -11.07 -3.55
CA ILE A 25 9.50 -12.49 -3.39
C ILE A 25 10.25 -13.00 -4.63
N SER A 26 9.69 -12.79 -5.82
CA SER A 26 10.34 -13.19 -7.07
C SER A 26 11.65 -12.44 -7.31
N GLY A 27 11.71 -11.16 -6.94
CA GLY A 27 12.89 -10.34 -7.09
C GLY A 27 14.03 -10.75 -6.17
N ILE A 28 13.75 -11.06 -4.90
CA ILE A 28 14.75 -11.50 -3.92
C ILE A 28 15.30 -12.87 -4.34
N SER A 29 14.43 -13.77 -4.81
CA SER A 29 14.85 -15.07 -5.34
C SER A 29 15.80 -14.93 -6.53
N ALA A 30 15.54 -13.99 -7.45
CA ALA A 30 16.33 -13.83 -8.68
C ALA A 30 17.57 -12.92 -8.54
N ARG A 31 17.52 -11.91 -7.68
CA ARG A 31 18.50 -10.80 -7.63
C ARG A 31 19.07 -10.53 -6.23
N GLY A 32 18.63 -11.29 -5.22
CA GLY A 32 19.01 -11.07 -3.83
C GLY A 32 18.32 -9.85 -3.19
N ILE A 33 18.59 -9.67 -1.88
CA ILE A 33 17.93 -8.67 -1.03
C ILE A 33 18.27 -7.23 -1.47
N GLY A 34 19.51 -6.96 -1.89
CA GLY A 34 19.93 -5.63 -2.34
C GLY A 34 19.44 -5.23 -3.73
N GLY A 35 18.94 -6.20 -4.52
CA GLY A 35 18.60 -6.00 -5.94
C GLY A 35 17.12 -5.69 -6.22
N VAL A 36 16.32 -5.42 -5.18
CA VAL A 36 14.87 -5.21 -5.29
C VAL A 36 14.42 -3.83 -4.81
N ASN A 37 13.35 -3.31 -5.41
CA ASN A 37 12.78 -2.02 -5.05
C ASN A 37 11.67 -2.18 -3.99
N TYR A 38 12.01 -1.96 -2.73
CA TYR A 38 11.10 -1.99 -1.59
C TYR A 38 10.02 -0.89 -1.61
N GLY A 39 10.23 0.18 -2.38
CA GLY A 39 9.25 1.25 -2.57
C GLY A 39 7.91 0.72 -3.09
N ARG A 40 7.91 -0.41 -3.83
CA ARG A 40 6.69 -1.06 -4.32
C ARG A 40 5.78 -1.61 -3.21
N VAL A 41 6.32 -1.84 -2.02
CA VAL A 41 5.57 -2.28 -0.82
C VAL A 41 5.37 -1.14 0.17
N ILE A 42 6.40 -0.31 0.37
CA ILE A 42 6.36 0.81 1.32
C ILE A 42 5.34 1.87 0.87
N PHE A 43 5.29 2.21 -0.42
CA PHE A 43 4.38 3.24 -0.92
C PHE A 43 2.90 2.89 -0.72
N PRO A 44 2.40 1.70 -1.13
CA PRO A 44 1.03 1.30 -0.84
C PRO A 44 0.69 1.28 0.66
N LEU A 45 1.63 0.88 1.52
CA LEU A 45 1.43 0.90 2.97
C LEU A 45 1.22 2.32 3.51
N LEU A 46 2.06 3.28 3.09
CA LEU A 46 1.93 4.68 3.51
C LEU A 46 0.61 5.29 3.02
N VAL A 47 0.26 5.06 1.76
CA VAL A 47 -1.00 5.55 1.17
C VAL A 47 -2.21 4.95 1.89
N GLY A 48 -2.19 3.64 2.17
CA GLY A 48 -3.24 2.96 2.92
C GLY A 48 -3.38 3.49 4.35
N ALA A 49 -2.27 3.71 5.06
CA ALA A 49 -2.26 4.27 6.42
C ALA A 49 -2.90 5.67 6.46
N ILE A 50 -2.56 6.52 5.49
CA ILE A 50 -3.14 7.87 5.36
C ILE A 50 -4.65 7.79 5.07
N ALA A 51 -5.09 6.91 4.18
CA ALA A 51 -6.51 6.72 3.88
C ALA A 51 -7.30 6.27 5.12
N VAL A 52 -6.75 5.34 5.92
CA VAL A 52 -7.34 4.91 7.21
C VAL A 52 -7.39 6.06 8.21
N TYR A 53 -6.32 6.86 8.30
CA TYR A 53 -6.29 8.03 9.18
C TYR A 53 -7.42 9.01 8.84
N PHE A 54 -7.63 9.32 7.57
CA PHE A 54 -8.71 10.22 7.14
C PHE A 54 -10.10 9.62 7.41
N LEU A 55 -10.29 8.31 7.20
CA LEU A 55 -11.55 7.64 7.56
C LEU A 55 -11.86 7.71 9.06
N LYS A 56 -10.83 7.51 9.91
CA LYS A 56 -10.97 7.59 11.36
C LYS A 56 -11.23 9.02 11.84
N LYS A 57 -10.60 10.02 11.20
CA LYS A 57 -10.83 11.44 11.49
C LYS A 57 -12.27 11.86 11.19
N GLU A 58 -12.86 11.37 10.09
CA GLU A 58 -14.27 11.65 9.78
C GLU A 58 -15.28 10.94 10.70
N LYS A 59 -14.91 9.85 11.39
CA LYS A 59 -15.79 9.23 12.40
C LYS A 59 -15.82 9.97 13.73
N LYS A 60 -14.80 10.81 14.01
CA LYS A 60 -14.70 11.59 15.26
C LYS A 60 -15.33 12.99 15.16
N LYS A 61 -15.75 13.38 13.96
CA LYS A 61 -16.52 14.59 13.69
C LYS A 61 -17.99 14.22 13.60
#